data_AF-A0AAU5IDD8-F1
#
_entry.id   AF-A0AAU5IDD8-F1
#
_cell.length_a   1.000
_cell.length_b   1.000
_cell.length_c   1.000
_cell.angle_alpha   90.00
_cell.angle_beta   90.00
_cell.angle_gamma   90.00
#
_symmetry.space_group_name_H-M   'P 1'
#
loop_
_entity.id
_entity.type
_entity.pdbx_description
1 polymer ?
#
loop_
_entity_poly.entity_id
_entity_poly.type
_entity_poly.pdbx_seq_one_letter_code
_entity_poly.pdbx_strand_id
1 'polypeptide(L)'
;MRWSTWGVGELRRSRERLAKQGEAAEQTGDGASSGLLLFYAAECGLKAEVLRWILQREDTSALPTDLRSHNLRRLAKALNLQDPAPGQDPLRCRRHKDSSWIESHQLHEAWRYGAELCADHQKAALEALKSLVKDARKGS
;
A
#
# COMPACT_ATOMS: atom_id res chain seq x y z
N MET A 1 -16.81 8.55 -4.72
CA MET A 1 -16.39 9.03 -3.38
C MET A 1 -15.52 10.27 -3.57
N ARG A 2 -15.94 11.41 -3.01
CA ARG A 2 -15.17 12.66 -3.04
C ARG A 2 -14.00 12.46 -2.09
N TRP A 3 -12.77 12.48 -2.59
CA TRP A 3 -11.59 12.47 -1.73
C TRP A 3 -11.66 13.71 -0.86
N SER A 4 -11.74 13.54 0.46
CA SER A 4 -11.40 14.61 1.37
C SER A 4 -9.97 15.03 1.08
N THR A 5 -9.67 16.32 1.13
CA THR A 5 -8.31 16.83 0.97
C THR A 5 -7.53 16.51 2.25
N TRP A 6 -6.75 15.43 2.25
CA TRP A 6 -5.95 15.02 3.41
C TRP A 6 -4.60 15.74 3.39
N GLY A 7 -4.21 16.29 4.53
CA GLY A 7 -2.89 16.90 4.72
C GLY A 7 -1.79 15.86 4.94
N VAL A 8 -0.53 16.22 4.68
CA VAL A 8 0.66 15.37 4.88
C VAL A 8 0.73 14.81 6.31
N GLY A 9 0.44 15.63 7.32
CA GLY A 9 0.42 15.20 8.72
C GLY A 9 -0.67 14.17 9.01
N GLU A 10 -1.84 14.28 8.36
CA GLU A 10 -2.93 13.33 8.51
C GLU A 10 -2.61 11.98 7.85
N LEU A 11 -2.02 12.01 6.65
CA LEU A 11 -1.53 10.81 5.97
C LEU A 11 -0.48 10.06 6.81
N ARG A 12 0.46 10.77 7.44
CA ARG A 12 1.48 10.16 8.30
C ARG A 12 0.90 9.49 9.55
N ARG A 13 -0.05 10.16 10.22
CA ARG A 13 -0.79 9.57 11.36
C ARG A 13 -1.60 8.36 10.92
N SER A 14 -2.24 8.44 9.75
CA SER A 14 -3.01 7.32 9.19
C SER A 14 -2.12 6.12 8.91
N ARG A 15 -0.96 6.32 8.26
CA ARG A 15 0.06 5.28 8.04
C ARG A 15 0.39 4.55 9.35
N GLU A 16 0.74 5.30 10.41
CA GLU A 16 1.14 4.71 11.69
C GLU A 16 0.03 3.93 12.36
N ARG A 17 -1.18 4.49 12.39
CA ARG A 17 -2.35 3.83 12.97
C ARG A 17 -2.70 2.56 12.20
N LEU A 18 -2.76 2.63 10.88
CA LEU A 18 -3.12 1.51 10.01
C LEU A 18 -2.05 0.41 10.04
N ALA A 19 -0.76 0.76 10.05
CA ALA A 19 0.33 -0.21 10.16
C ALA A 19 0.22 -1.02 11.46
N LYS A 20 0.02 -0.33 12.60
CA LYS A 20 -0.16 -0.98 13.90
C LYS A 20 -1.40 -1.91 13.92
N GLN A 21 -2.51 -1.46 13.34
CA GLN A 21 -3.73 -2.27 13.25
C GLN A 21 -3.54 -3.48 12.32
N GLY A 22 -2.82 -3.32 11.21
CA GLY A 22 -2.54 -4.38 10.26
C GLY A 22 -1.63 -5.46 10.84
N GLU A 23 -0.59 -5.07 11.59
CA GLU A 23 0.27 -5.99 12.34
C GLU A 23 -0.52 -6.76 13.42
N ALA A 24 -1.42 -6.08 14.15
CA ALA A 24 -2.27 -6.73 15.13
C ALA A 24 -3.25 -7.74 14.49
N ALA A 25 -3.86 -7.39 13.36
CA ALA A 25 -4.75 -8.29 12.63
C ALA A 25 -4.02 -9.54 12.11
N GLU A 26 -2.77 -9.38 11.69
CA GLU A 26 -1.93 -10.51 11.27
C GLU A 26 -1.66 -11.48 12.43
N GLN A 27 -1.36 -10.95 13.61
CA GLN A 27 -1.11 -11.77 14.82
C GLN A 27 -2.34 -12.58 15.23
N THR A 28 -3.55 -12.10 14.93
CA THR A 28 -4.80 -12.83 15.16
C THR A 28 -5.18 -13.77 14.00
N GLY A 29 -4.36 -13.87 12.96
CA GLY A 29 -4.60 -14.72 11.79
C GLY A 29 -5.57 -14.11 10.75
N ASP A 30 -5.97 -12.85 10.91
CA ASP A 30 -6.82 -12.16 9.94
C ASP A 30 -5.98 -11.52 8.84
N GLY A 31 -5.56 -12.36 7.88
CA GLY A 31 -4.73 -11.95 6.76
C GLY A 31 -5.42 -10.97 5.79
N ALA A 32 -6.76 -10.97 5.72
CA ALA A 32 -7.49 -10.06 4.85
C ALA A 32 -7.52 -8.64 5.43
N SER A 33 -7.89 -8.50 6.71
CA SER A 33 -7.82 -7.21 7.40
C SER A 33 -6.39 -6.70 7.48
N SER A 34 -5.42 -7.57 7.78
CA SER A 34 -4.00 -7.20 7.78
C SER A 34 -3.56 -6.64 6.44
N GLY A 35 -3.83 -7.35 5.34
CA GLY A 35 -3.49 -6.91 3.99
C GLY A 35 -4.12 -5.58 3.62
N LEU A 36 -5.41 -5.42 3.89
CA LEU A 36 -6.14 -4.17 3.62
C LEU A 36 -5.55 -2.98 4.40
N LEU A 37 -5.26 -3.16 5.69
CA LEU A 37 -4.74 -2.12 6.56
C LEU A 37 -3.31 -1.74 6.18
N LEU A 38 -2.45 -2.73 5.92
CA LEU A 38 -1.07 -2.51 5.48
C LEU A 38 -1.01 -1.85 4.09
N PHE A 39 -1.95 -2.18 3.20
CA PHE A 39 -2.07 -1.53 1.90
C PHE A 39 -2.33 -0.03 2.03
N TYR A 40 -3.35 0.35 2.80
CA TYR A 40 -3.66 1.76 3.01
C TYR A 40 -2.59 2.47 3.84
N ALA A 41 -1.91 1.76 4.75
CA ALA A 41 -0.76 2.30 5.45
C ALA A 41 0.37 2.68 4.47
N ALA A 42 0.72 1.77 3.55
CA ALA A 42 1.72 2.00 2.52
C ALA A 42 1.31 3.16 1.60
N GLU A 43 0.07 3.19 1.13
CA GLU A 43 -0.44 4.27 0.29
C GLU A 43 -0.33 5.64 0.97
N CYS A 44 -0.84 5.75 2.21
CA CYS A 44 -0.77 6.99 2.96
C CYS A 44 0.67 7.44 3.17
N GLY A 45 1.58 6.52 3.49
CA GLY A 45 3.00 6.81 3.65
C GLY A 45 3.63 7.35 2.37
N LEU A 46 3.47 6.64 1.25
CA LEU A 46 4.07 7.03 -0.01
C LEU A 46 3.50 8.37 -0.52
N LYS A 47 2.18 8.59 -0.43
CA LYS A 47 1.56 9.87 -0.80
C LYS A 47 2.10 11.02 0.06
N ALA A 48 2.28 10.81 1.36
CA ALA A 48 2.83 11.84 2.25
C ALA A 48 4.26 12.22 1.86
N GLU A 49 5.11 11.25 1.55
CA GLU A 49 6.49 11.51 1.18
C GLU A 49 6.61 12.12 -0.23
N VAL A 50 5.76 11.71 -1.19
CA VAL A 50 5.70 12.38 -2.50
C VAL A 50 5.33 13.84 -2.35
N LEU A 51 4.28 14.13 -1.56
CA LEU A 51 3.84 15.49 -1.30
C LEU A 51 4.92 16.33 -0.64
N ARG A 52 5.62 15.77 0.36
CA ARG A 52 6.64 16.50 1.11
C ARG A 52 7.91 16.76 0.30
N TRP A 53 8.46 15.71 -0.31
CA TRP A 53 9.82 15.77 -0.85
C TRP A 53 9.88 16.07 -2.34
N ILE A 54 8.90 15.58 -3.10
CA ILE A 54 8.89 15.74 -4.56
C ILE A 54 8.10 16.99 -4.94
N LEU A 55 6.91 17.16 -4.37
CA LEU A 55 5.99 18.24 -4.76
C LEU A 55 6.10 19.48 -3.87
N GLN A 56 6.59 19.34 -2.64
CA GLN A 56 6.62 20.39 -1.61
C GLN A 56 5.24 21.03 -1.42
N ARG A 57 4.26 20.19 -1.10
CA ARG A 57 2.84 20.56 -0.94
C ARG A 57 2.27 19.98 0.35
N GLU A 58 1.23 20.63 0.85
CA GLU A 58 0.67 20.31 2.17
C GLU A 58 -0.42 19.24 2.11
N ASP A 59 -1.04 19.02 0.95
CA ASP A 59 -2.19 18.13 0.84
C ASP A 59 -2.36 17.43 -0.52
N THR A 60 -3.22 16.42 -0.51
CA THR A 60 -3.53 15.53 -1.64
C THR A 60 -4.21 16.20 -2.84
N SER A 61 -4.72 17.43 -2.71
CA SER A 61 -5.25 18.18 -3.88
C SER A 61 -4.13 18.51 -4.87
N ALA A 62 -2.88 18.57 -4.42
CA ALA A 62 -1.73 18.81 -5.28
C ALA A 62 -1.16 17.55 -5.95
N LEU A 63 -1.64 16.35 -5.61
CA LEU A 63 -1.18 15.12 -6.26
C LEU A 63 -1.61 15.09 -7.73
N PRO A 64 -0.70 14.78 -8.68
CA PRO A 64 -1.06 14.44 -10.05
C PRO A 64 -2.10 13.32 -10.11
N THR A 65 -2.98 13.35 -11.12
CA THR A 65 -4.09 12.39 -11.26
C THR A 65 -3.63 10.93 -11.24
N ASP A 66 -2.48 10.63 -11.83
CA ASP A 66 -1.88 9.29 -11.86
C ASP A 66 -1.36 8.83 -10.48
N LEU A 67 -0.97 9.75 -9.60
CA LEU A 67 -0.54 9.50 -8.22
C LEU A 67 -1.68 9.60 -7.19
N ARG A 68 -2.86 10.08 -7.59
CA ARG A 68 -4.09 9.95 -6.78
C ARG A 68 -4.66 8.53 -6.78
N SER A 69 -4.17 7.67 -7.66
CA SER A 69 -4.59 6.27 -7.76
C SER A 69 -4.17 5.41 -6.55
N HIS A 70 -4.67 4.17 -6.50
CA HIS A 70 -4.28 3.13 -5.53
C HIS A 70 -3.06 2.33 -6.00
N ASN A 71 -2.26 2.86 -6.94
CA ASN A 71 -1.14 2.13 -7.51
C ASN A 71 0.14 2.39 -6.70
N LEU A 72 0.44 1.50 -5.75
CA LEU A 72 1.63 1.58 -4.90
C LEU A 72 2.93 1.60 -5.70
N ARG A 73 2.99 0.90 -6.84
CA ARG A 73 4.18 0.87 -7.72
C ARG A 73 4.50 2.25 -8.28
N ARG A 74 3.48 2.98 -8.73
CA ARG A 74 3.67 4.35 -9.25
C ARG A 74 4.14 5.31 -8.15
N LEU A 75 3.56 5.20 -6.97
CA LEU A 75 3.94 6.00 -5.82
C LEU A 75 5.38 5.70 -5.35
N ALA A 76 5.77 4.43 -5.28
CA ALA A 76 7.13 4.02 -4.93
C ALA A 76 8.16 4.48 -5.97
N LYS A 77 7.82 4.36 -7.27
CA LYS A 77 8.65 4.85 -8.37
C LYS A 77 8.87 6.37 -8.32
N ALA A 78 7.83 7.13 -8.00
CA ALA A 78 7.95 8.59 -7.84
C ALA A 78 8.93 9.00 -6.73
N LEU A 79 9.15 8.13 -5.75
CA LEU A 79 10.09 8.30 -4.65
C LEU A 79 11.47 7.67 -4.91
N ASN A 80 11.69 7.13 -6.11
CA ASN A 80 12.90 6.37 -6.45
C ASN A 80 13.21 5.24 -5.44
N LEU A 81 12.16 4.66 -4.85
CA LEU A 81 12.31 3.43 -4.06
C LEU A 81 12.63 2.30 -5.04
N GLN A 82 13.62 1.47 -4.70
CA GLN A 82 14.06 0.38 -5.57
C GLN A 82 12.86 -0.46 -6.03
N ASP A 83 12.82 -0.71 -7.34
CA ASP A 83 11.94 -1.75 -7.86
C ASP A 83 12.31 -3.09 -7.22
N PRO A 84 11.33 -3.97 -6.96
CA PRO A 84 11.60 -5.30 -6.45
C PRO A 84 12.59 -5.97 -7.39
N ALA A 85 13.53 -6.72 -6.80
CA ALA A 85 14.55 -7.46 -7.53
C ALA A 85 13.94 -8.23 -8.71
N PRO A 86 14.70 -8.46 -9.80
CA PRO A 86 14.22 -9.21 -10.96
C PRO A 86 13.59 -10.54 -10.52
N GLY A 87 12.31 -10.71 -10.80
CA GLY A 87 11.51 -11.82 -10.29
C GLY A 87 10.01 -11.53 -10.29
N GLN A 88 9.23 -12.42 -9.66
CA GLN A 88 7.79 -12.22 -9.50
C GLN A 88 7.51 -11.02 -8.61
N ASP A 89 6.69 -10.08 -9.10
CA ASP A 89 6.25 -8.92 -8.33
C ASP A 89 5.51 -9.40 -7.05
N PRO A 90 6.04 -9.07 -5.85
CA PRO A 90 5.45 -9.54 -4.59
C PRO A 90 4.12 -8.86 -4.25
N LEU A 91 3.77 -7.74 -4.91
CA LEU A 91 2.45 -7.09 -4.82
C LEU A 91 1.50 -7.60 -5.90
N ARG A 92 1.67 -8.84 -6.36
CA ARG A 92 0.70 -9.54 -7.19
C ARG A 92 0.34 -10.85 -6.52
N CYS A 93 -0.96 -11.14 -6.44
CA CYS A 93 -1.45 -12.38 -5.86
C CYS A 93 -2.18 -13.21 -6.91
N ARG A 94 -2.15 -14.53 -6.77
CA ARG A 94 -3.06 -15.40 -7.54
C ARG A 94 -4.30 -15.65 -6.70
N ARG A 95 -5.46 -15.66 -7.34
CA ARG A 95 -6.67 -16.22 -6.74
C ARG A 95 -6.48 -17.72 -6.53
N HIS A 96 -6.95 -18.21 -5.40
CA HIS A 96 -6.91 -19.64 -5.09
C HIS A 96 -7.80 -20.45 -6.04
N LYS A 97 -9.01 -19.95 -6.32
CA LYS A 97 -10.05 -20.67 -7.08
C LYS A 97 -9.73 -20.87 -8.58
N ASP A 98 -9.31 -19.81 -9.26
CA ASP A 98 -9.17 -19.80 -10.72
C ASP A 98 -7.75 -19.49 -11.20
N SER A 99 -6.80 -19.36 -10.27
CA SER A 99 -5.40 -19.10 -10.57
C SER A 99 -5.11 -17.77 -11.28
N SER A 100 -6.11 -16.91 -11.48
CA SER A 100 -5.96 -15.61 -12.13
C SER A 100 -5.14 -14.65 -11.27
N TRP A 101 -4.41 -13.75 -11.93
CA TRP A 101 -3.60 -12.75 -11.26
C TRP A 101 -4.43 -11.54 -10.82
N ILE A 102 -4.19 -11.09 -9.60
CA ILE A 102 -4.66 -9.84 -9.04
C ILE A 102 -3.47 -8.89 -9.03
N GLU A 103 -3.62 -7.78 -9.73
CA GLU A 103 -2.59 -6.75 -9.83
C GLU A 103 -2.52 -5.92 -8.55
N SER A 104 -1.37 -5.29 -8.30
CA SER A 104 -1.10 -4.50 -7.08
C SER A 104 -2.21 -3.51 -6.74
N HIS A 105 -2.71 -2.77 -7.73
CA HIS A 105 -3.75 -1.76 -7.53
C HIS A 105 -5.13 -2.35 -7.15
N GLN A 106 -5.34 -3.65 -7.34
CA GLN A 106 -6.59 -4.37 -7.06
C GLN A 106 -6.55 -5.15 -5.74
N LEU A 107 -5.36 -5.31 -5.12
CA LEU A 107 -5.21 -6.12 -3.90
C LEU A 107 -6.09 -5.62 -2.76
N HIS A 108 -6.22 -4.30 -2.61
CA HIS A 108 -7.09 -3.71 -1.59
C HIS A 108 -8.57 -4.07 -1.79
N GLU A 109 -9.05 -4.12 -3.03
CA GLU A 109 -10.42 -4.58 -3.33
C GLU A 109 -10.54 -6.08 -3.06
N ALA A 110 -9.52 -6.87 -3.43
CA ALA A 110 -9.49 -8.30 -3.19
C ALA A 110 -9.64 -8.62 -1.69
N TRP A 111 -8.88 -7.93 -0.82
CA TRP A 111 -9.03 -8.09 0.63
C TRP A 111 -10.37 -7.55 1.15
N ARG A 112 -10.80 -6.38 0.64
CA ARG A 112 -12.08 -5.76 1.05
C ARG A 112 -13.29 -6.66 0.77
N TYR A 113 -13.26 -7.39 -0.35
CA TYR A 113 -14.35 -8.25 -0.78
C TYR A 113 -14.12 -9.75 -0.47
N GLY A 114 -13.11 -10.07 0.34
CA GLY A 114 -12.89 -11.44 0.82
C GLY A 114 -12.45 -12.44 -0.26
N ALA A 115 -11.70 -11.98 -1.26
CA ALA A 115 -11.14 -12.86 -2.28
C ALA A 115 -10.18 -13.88 -1.65
N GLU A 116 -10.35 -15.16 -1.96
CA GLU A 116 -9.42 -16.22 -1.57
C GLU A 116 -8.13 -16.12 -2.40
N LEU A 117 -7.02 -15.77 -1.74
CA LEU A 117 -5.71 -15.64 -2.36
C LEU A 117 -4.85 -16.87 -2.09
N CYS A 118 -3.95 -17.18 -3.01
CA CYS A 118 -2.88 -18.15 -2.79
C CYS A 118 -2.04 -17.72 -1.57
N ALA A 119 -1.88 -18.62 -0.60
CA ALA A 119 -1.26 -18.32 0.69
C ALA A 119 0.18 -17.80 0.56
N ASP A 120 1.00 -18.39 -0.32
CA ASP A 120 2.38 -17.97 -0.52
C ASP A 120 2.48 -16.56 -1.10
N HIS A 121 1.62 -16.25 -2.08
CA HIS A 121 1.57 -14.91 -2.66
C HIS A 121 1.02 -13.87 -1.68
N GLN A 122 0.00 -14.23 -0.89
CA GLN A 122 -0.52 -13.36 0.15
C GLN A 122 0.55 -13.04 1.20
N LYS A 123 1.31 -14.05 1.65
CA LYS A 123 2.42 -13.85 2.57
C LYS A 123 3.49 -12.93 1.98
N ALA A 124 3.88 -13.16 0.72
CA ALA A 124 4.85 -12.29 0.04
C ALA A 124 4.34 -10.84 -0.09
N ALA A 125 3.05 -10.66 -0.38
CA ALA A 125 2.43 -9.33 -0.46
C ALA A 125 2.42 -8.62 0.89
N LEU A 126 2.09 -9.31 1.98
CA LEU A 126 2.14 -8.74 3.33
C LEU A 126 3.55 -8.27 3.69
N GLU A 127 4.57 -9.08 3.43
CA GLU A 127 5.97 -8.69 3.68
C GLU A 127 6.41 -7.50 2.83
N ALA A 128 6.03 -7.47 1.55
CA ALA A 128 6.31 -6.34 0.68
C ALA A 128 5.61 -5.05 1.13
N LEU A 129 4.37 -5.14 1.61
CA LEU A 129 3.65 -4.00 2.18
C LEU A 129 4.32 -3.48 3.46
N LYS A 130 4.76 -4.36 4.36
CA LYS A 130 5.53 -3.97 5.56
C LYS A 130 6.82 -3.24 5.18
N SER A 131 7.55 -3.75 4.19
CA SER A 131 8.75 -3.08 3.68
C SER A 131 8.42 -1.69 3.14
N LEU A 132 7.38 -1.55 2.30
CA LEU A 132 6.96 -0.24 1.78
C LEU A 132 6.55 0.74 2.88
N VAL A 133 5.82 0.28 3.91
CA VAL A 133 5.46 1.12 5.07
C VAL A 133 6.72 1.62 5.78
N LYS A 134 7.73 0.76 5.93
CA LYS A 134 9.02 1.10 6.56
C LYS A 134 9.84 2.05 5.68
N ASP A 135 9.88 1.84 4.37
CA ASP A 135 10.65 2.69 3.45
C ASP A 135 10.00 4.07 3.31
N ALA A 136 8.67 4.15 3.35
CA ALA A 136 7.94 5.40 3.46
C ALA A 136 8.14 6.15 4.79
N ARG A 137 8.81 5.56 5.80
CA ARG A 137 9.30 6.29 6.98
C ARG A 137 10.68 6.91 6.77
N LYS A 138 11.49 6.31 5.89
CA LYS A 138 12.92 6.62 5.70
C LYS A 138 13.20 7.70 4.65
N GLY A 139 12.17 8.32 4.07
CA GLY A 139 12.30 9.60 3.38
C GLY A 139 12.74 10.68 4.39
N SER A 140 14.03 10.65 4.75
CA SER A 140 14.75 11.55 5.63
C SER A 140 16.00 12.05 4.92
#